data_AF-A5I4D4-F1
#
_entry.id   AF-A5I4D4-F1
#
_cell.length_a   1.000
_cell.length_b   1.000
_cell.length_c   1.000
_cell.angle_alpha   90.00
_cell.angle_beta   90.00
_cell.angle_gamma   90.00
#
_symmetry.space_group_name_H-M   'P 1'
#
loop_
_entity.id
_entity.type
_entity.pdbx_description
1 polymer ?
#
loop_
_entity_poly.entity_id
_entity_poly.type
_entity_poly.pdbx_seq_one_letter_code
_entity_poly.pdbx_strand_id
1 'polypeptide(L)'
;MREIKFRAWDKIDEKIREITLIDFEYKKVKLLNDYTGESYLRDFEEVILLEYTGLKDKNGKEIYEGNILHIEIKDKSIKDKIIASSNEVVKYKDCKFGVVWGWHRDFIGLDGFYNTAFQVIGNVYEDPKLLQEGLNGQGFI
;
A
#
# COMPACT_ATOMS: atom_id res chain seq x y z
N MET A 1 -5.12 -6.88 -18.64
CA MET A 1 -4.29 -7.77 -17.80
C MET A 1 -3.47 -6.89 -16.89
N ARG A 2 -3.52 -7.10 -15.57
CA ARG A 2 -2.75 -6.31 -14.59
C ARG A 2 -1.27 -6.73 -14.66
N GLU A 3 -0.38 -5.76 -14.52
CA GLU A 3 1.06 -6.02 -14.37
C GLU A 3 1.34 -6.70 -13.02
N ILE A 4 2.10 -7.79 -13.05
CA ILE A 4 2.49 -8.53 -11.85
C ILE A 4 3.88 -8.06 -11.44
N LYS A 5 3.95 -7.36 -10.30
CA LYS A 5 5.18 -6.80 -9.74
C LYS A 5 5.15 -6.93 -8.22
N PHE A 6 6.31 -7.18 -7.63
CA PHE A 6 6.45 -7.37 -6.19
C PHE A 6 7.61 -6.54 -5.64
N ARG A 7 7.42 -6.10 -4.40
CA ARG A 7 8.47 -5.62 -3.51
C ARG A 7 8.55 -6.54 -2.30
N ALA A 8 9.60 -6.44 -1.52
CA ALA A 8 9.72 -7.17 -0.27
C ALA A 8 10.03 -6.23 0.88
N TRP A 9 9.39 -6.45 2.02
CA TRP A 9 9.94 -6.02 3.30
C TRP A 9 11.04 -7.00 3.72
N ASP A 10 12.29 -6.53 3.77
CA ASP A 10 13.42 -7.27 4.32
C ASP A 10 13.38 -7.14 5.85
N LYS A 11 13.08 -8.24 6.56
CA LYS A 11 12.94 -8.24 8.03
C LYS A 11 14.27 -8.06 8.75
N ILE A 12 15.40 -8.31 8.07
CA ILE A 12 16.74 -8.22 8.66
C ILE A 12 17.25 -6.78 8.58
N ASP A 13 17.09 -6.16 7.41
CA ASP A 13 17.52 -4.78 7.16
C ASP A 13 16.46 -3.75 7.59
N GLU A 14 15.25 -4.21 7.91
CA GLU A 14 14.07 -3.37 8.17
C GLU A 14 13.84 -2.32 7.08
N LYS A 15 13.82 -2.78 5.81
CA LYS A 15 13.63 -1.89 4.65
C LYS A 15 12.83 -2.53 3.53
N ILE A 16 12.02 -1.73 2.84
CA ILE A 16 11.38 -2.15 1.58
C ILE A 16 12.42 -2.18 0.46
N ARG A 17 12.53 -3.32 -0.24
CA ARG A 17 13.44 -3.55 -1.36
C ARG A 17 12.70 -3.95 -2.62
N GLU A 18 13.27 -3.57 -3.76
CA GLU A 18 12.86 -4.11 -5.06
C GLU A 18 13.33 -5.57 -5.19
N ILE A 19 12.49 -6.40 -5.79
CA ILE A 19 12.79 -7.81 -6.04
C ILE A 19 13.30 -7.96 -7.48
N THR A 20 14.43 -8.64 -7.65
CA THR A 20 14.97 -8.96 -8.97
C THR A 20 14.71 -10.41 -9.38
N LEU A 21 14.48 -11.31 -8.42
CA LEU A 21 14.16 -12.72 -8.67
C LEU A 21 13.39 -13.32 -7.48
N ILE A 22 12.39 -14.16 -7.78
CA ILE A 22 11.71 -15.00 -6.79
C ILE A 22 11.92 -16.45 -7.22
N ASP A 23 12.51 -17.25 -6.33
CA ASP A 23 12.73 -18.67 -6.53
C ASP A 23 11.81 -19.46 -5.60
N PHE A 24 10.77 -20.09 -6.16
CA PHE A 24 9.81 -20.87 -5.40
C PHE A 24 10.32 -22.27 -5.04
N GLU A 25 11.26 -22.83 -5.80
CA GLU A 25 11.82 -24.15 -5.55
C GLU A 25 12.74 -24.11 -4.32
N TYR A 26 13.66 -23.15 -4.32
CA TYR A 26 14.61 -22.95 -3.22
C TYR A 26 14.08 -22.02 -2.13
N LYS A 27 12.88 -21.45 -2.30
CA LYS A 27 12.24 -20.50 -1.36
C LYS A 27 13.14 -19.32 -1.03
N LYS A 28 13.76 -18.74 -2.05
CA LYS A 28 14.67 -17.59 -1.94
C LYS A 28 14.14 -16.39 -2.72
N VAL A 29 14.37 -15.19 -2.20
CA VAL A 29 14.11 -13.93 -2.90
C VAL A 29 15.42 -13.18 -3.09
N LYS A 30 15.65 -12.68 -4.30
CA LYS A 30 16.79 -11.81 -4.61
C LYS A 30 16.36 -10.35 -4.53
N LEU A 31 16.95 -9.60 -3.60
CA LEU A 31 16.64 -8.20 -3.32
C LEU A 31 17.73 -7.29 -3.87
N LEU A 32 17.35 -6.13 -4.41
CA LEU A 32 18.28 -5.09 -4.83
C LEU A 32 18.70 -4.23 -3.64
N ASN A 33 20.00 -4.06 -3.44
CA ASN A 33 20.55 -3.11 -2.48
C ASN A 33 20.64 -1.73 -3.13
N ASP A 34 19.83 -0.78 -2.66
CA ASP A 34 19.78 0.58 -3.23
C ASP A 34 21.09 1.36 -3.09
N TYR A 35 21.97 0.99 -2.14
CA TYR A 35 23.22 1.69 -1.88
C TYR A 35 24.36 1.21 -2.77
N THR A 36 24.44 -0.10 -3.02
CA THR A 36 25.52 -0.70 -3.80
C THR A 36 25.12 -1.00 -5.24
N GLY A 37 23.81 -1.08 -5.52
CA GLY A 37 23.26 -1.57 -6.79
C GLY A 37 23.39 -3.08 -6.97
N GLU A 38 23.99 -3.79 -6.01
CA GLU A 38 24.14 -5.24 -6.05
C GLU A 38 22.91 -5.93 -5.47
N SER A 39 22.67 -7.16 -5.90
CA SER A 39 21.54 -7.95 -5.40
C SER A 39 22.00 -9.09 -4.51
N TYR A 40 21.29 -9.33 -3.41
CA TYR A 40 21.58 -10.37 -2.42
C TYR A 40 20.36 -11.27 -2.20
N LEU A 41 20.56 -12.44 -1.59
CA LEU A 41 19.49 -13.40 -1.33
C LEU A 41 18.98 -13.31 0.11
N ARG A 42 17.67 -13.55 0.27
CA ARG A 42 16.98 -13.80 1.53
C ARG A 42 16.13 -15.06 1.42
N ASP A 43 15.93 -15.75 2.54
CA ASP A 43 14.91 -16.78 2.66
C ASP A 43 13.51 -16.18 2.63
N PHE A 44 12.52 -16.95 2.16
CA PHE A 44 11.11 -16.53 2.20
C PHE A 44 10.65 -16.15 3.62
N GLU A 45 11.20 -16.80 4.64
CA GLU A 45 10.89 -16.52 6.04
C GLU A 45 11.46 -15.18 6.52
N GLU A 46 12.50 -14.66 5.86
CA GLU A 46 13.16 -13.40 6.20
C GLU A 46 12.53 -12.19 5.50
N VAL A 47 11.52 -12.42 4.65
CA VAL A 47 10.86 -11.35 3.89
C VAL A 47 9.35 -11.40 4.00
N ILE A 48 8.70 -10.31 3.62
CA ILE A 48 7.25 -10.28 3.33
C ILE A 48 7.08 -9.72 1.91
N LEU A 49 6.50 -10.52 1.02
CA LEU A 49 6.19 -10.09 -0.34
C LEU A 49 5.00 -9.12 -0.32
N LEU A 50 5.14 -8.02 -1.05
CA LEU A 50 4.13 -6.97 -1.18
C LEU A 50 3.81 -6.79 -2.66
N GLU A 51 2.57 -7.09 -3.03
CA GLU A 51 2.16 -7.08 -4.42
C GLU A 51 1.72 -5.69 -4.88
N TYR A 52 2.10 -5.32 -6.11
CA TYR A 52 1.63 -4.12 -6.79
C TYR A 52 0.13 -4.26 -7.11
N THR A 53 -0.69 -3.30 -6.71
CA THR A 53 -2.14 -3.36 -6.94
C THR A 53 -2.56 -3.21 -8.41
N GLY A 54 -1.66 -2.74 -9.30
CA GLY A 54 -2.03 -2.34 -10.66
C GLY A 54 -2.46 -0.88 -10.78
N LEU A 55 -2.55 -0.15 -9.66
CA LEU A 55 -3.04 1.23 -9.59
C LEU A 55 -1.93 2.19 -9.16
N LYS A 56 -2.05 3.44 -9.61
CA LYS A 56 -1.18 4.55 -9.21
C LYS A 56 -2.00 5.59 -8.46
N ASP A 57 -1.37 6.25 -7.50
CA ASP A 57 -1.96 7.35 -6.75
C ASP A 57 -2.02 8.65 -7.60
N LYS A 58 -2.55 9.73 -7.02
CA LYS A 58 -2.70 11.03 -7.72
C LYS A 58 -1.37 11.64 -8.21
N ASN A 59 -0.24 11.22 -7.64
CA ASN A 59 1.10 11.67 -8.00
C ASN A 59 1.82 10.69 -8.93
N GLY A 60 1.13 9.64 -9.41
CA GLY A 60 1.71 8.62 -10.28
C GLY A 60 2.54 7.56 -9.54
N LYS A 61 2.54 7.56 -8.20
CA LYS A 61 3.24 6.55 -7.41
C LYS A 61 2.44 5.25 -7.40
N GLU A 62 3.10 4.14 -7.73
CA GLU A 62 2.51 2.81 -7.67
C GLU A 62 2.04 2.45 -6.25
N ILE A 63 0.85 1.89 -6.14
CA ILE A 63 0.25 1.47 -4.87
C ILE A 63 0.51 -0.03 -4.68
N TYR A 64 1.11 -0.40 -3.55
CA TYR A 64 1.38 -1.79 -3.17
C TYR A 64 0.56 -2.19 -1.94
N GLU A 65 0.42 -3.50 -1.72
CA GLU A 65 -0.04 -4.03 -0.43
C GLU A 65 0.81 -3.49 0.73
N GLY A 66 0.16 -3.20 1.86
CA GLY A 66 0.81 -2.63 3.05
C GLY A 66 1.10 -1.13 2.95
N ASN A 67 0.87 -0.48 1.80
CA ASN A 67 0.90 0.98 1.72
C ASN A 67 -0.23 1.60 2.54
N ILE A 68 0.06 2.75 3.15
CA ILE A 68 -0.90 3.60 3.82
C ILE A 68 -1.33 4.68 2.83
N LEU A 69 -2.61 4.69 2.49
CA LEU A 69 -3.22 5.69 1.63
C LEU A 69 -3.88 6.76 2.47
N HIS A 70 -3.57 8.03 2.20
CA HIS A 70 -4.49 9.11 2.52
C HIS A 70 -5.57 9.14 1.44
N ILE A 71 -6.82 9.00 1.87
CA ILE A 71 -7.99 8.90 1.00
C ILE A 71 -8.84 10.14 1.23
N GLU A 72 -9.19 10.85 0.16
CA GLU A 72 -10.11 12.00 0.20
C GLU A 72 -11.30 11.73 -0.73
N ILE A 73 -12.51 11.67 -0.19
CA ILE A 73 -13.75 11.64 -0.97
C ILE A 73 -14.22 13.07 -1.18
N LYS A 74 -14.46 13.44 -2.44
CA LYS A 74 -14.90 14.78 -2.82
C LYS A 74 -16.40 14.83 -3.06
N ASP A 75 -17.01 15.97 -2.73
CA ASP A 75 -18.38 16.32 -3.12
C ASP A 75 -18.50 16.35 -4.65
N LYS A 76 -19.60 15.86 -5.21
CA LYS A 76 -19.82 15.85 -6.67
C LYS A 76 -20.24 17.22 -7.21
N SER A 77 -20.91 18.00 -6.37
CA SER A 77 -21.59 19.24 -6.74
C SER A 77 -20.75 20.46 -6.40
N ILE A 78 -19.94 20.36 -5.34
CA ILE A 78 -19.08 21.46 -4.87
C ILE A 78 -17.63 21.12 -5.19
N LYS A 79 -17.06 21.87 -6.14
CA LYS A 79 -15.68 21.70 -6.58
C LYS A 79 -14.72 21.75 -5.37
N ASP A 80 -13.85 20.75 -5.28
CA ASP A 80 -12.77 20.61 -4.28
C ASP A 80 -13.21 20.50 -2.80
N LYS A 81 -14.51 20.39 -2.51
CA LYS A 81 -14.98 20.12 -1.14
C LYS A 81 -14.72 18.65 -0.78
N ILE A 82 -13.91 18.41 0.24
CA ILE A 82 -13.71 17.09 0.83
C ILE A 82 -14.86 16.82 1.80
N ILE A 83 -15.50 15.66 1.68
CA ILE A 83 -16.63 15.23 2.53
C ILE A 83 -16.26 14.11 3.48
N ALA A 84 -15.19 13.37 3.19
CA ALA A 84 -14.62 12.37 4.09
C ALA A 84 -13.14 12.18 3.76
N SER A 85 -12.32 11.99 4.78
CA SER A 85 -10.94 11.56 4.61
C SER A 85 -10.48 10.64 5.75
N SER A 86 -9.55 9.74 5.43
CA SER A 86 -8.91 8.85 6.41
C SER A 86 -7.60 8.32 5.85
N ASN A 87 -6.75 7.81 6.75
CA ASN A 87 -5.55 7.05 6.41
C ASN A 87 -5.86 5.56 6.54
N GLU A 88 -5.75 4.81 5.46
CA GLU A 88 -6.07 3.37 5.46
C GLU A 88 -4.98 2.50 4.83
N VAL A 89 -4.87 1.26 5.31
CA VAL A 89 -3.89 0.29 4.84
C VAL A 89 -4.46 -0.53 3.67
N VAL A 90 -3.72 -0.58 2.57
CA VAL A 90 -4.01 -1.45 1.43
C VAL A 90 -3.78 -2.90 1.80
N LYS A 91 -4.77 -3.76 1.54
CA LYS A 91 -4.72 -5.20 1.77
C LYS A 91 -5.24 -5.95 0.56
N TYR A 92 -4.80 -7.19 0.38
CA TYR A 92 -5.45 -8.13 -0.53
C TYR A 92 -6.42 -9.03 0.25
N LYS A 93 -7.70 -9.00 -0.10
CA LYS A 93 -8.74 -9.85 0.50
C LYS A 93 -9.88 -10.06 -0.49
N ASP A 94 -10.55 -11.20 -0.45
CA ASP A 94 -11.71 -11.51 -1.31
C ASP A 94 -11.42 -11.27 -2.81
N CYS A 95 -10.23 -11.68 -3.24
CA CYS A 95 -9.71 -11.57 -4.60
C CYS A 95 -9.56 -10.12 -5.13
N LYS A 96 -9.44 -9.12 -4.25
CA LYS A 96 -9.23 -7.71 -4.64
C LYS A 96 -8.29 -6.97 -3.70
N PHE A 97 -7.65 -5.94 -4.23
CA PHE A 97 -6.94 -4.95 -3.41
C PHE A 97 -7.91 -3.88 -2.93
N GLY A 98 -7.85 -3.57 -1.65
CA GLY A 98 -8.81 -2.68 -1.02
C GLY A 98 -8.33 -2.15 0.32
N VAL A 99 -9.21 -1.39 0.96
CA VAL A 99 -9.02 -0.84 2.30
C VAL A 99 -10.24 -1.13 3.16
N VAL A 100 -10.06 -1.09 4.47
CA VAL A 100 -11.19 -1.05 5.39
C VAL A 100 -11.66 0.39 5.48
N TRP A 101 -12.92 0.66 5.15
CA TRP A 101 -13.42 2.03 5.07
C TRP A 101 -14.81 2.19 5.67
N GLY A 102 -15.12 3.41 6.08
CA GLY A 102 -16.44 3.82 6.55
C GLY A 102 -16.77 3.33 7.95
N TRP A 103 -17.95 3.75 8.40
CA TRP A 103 -18.48 3.49 9.74
C TRP A 103 -18.54 2.00 10.11
N HIS A 104 -18.99 1.18 9.16
CA HIS A 104 -19.14 -0.26 9.36
C HIS A 104 -17.84 -1.04 9.18
N ARG A 105 -16.73 -0.36 8.85
CA ARG A 105 -15.41 -0.98 8.63
C ARG A 105 -15.49 -2.09 7.56
N ASP A 106 -16.20 -1.80 6.48
CA ASP A 106 -16.34 -2.70 5.35
C ASP A 106 -15.06 -2.73 4.51
N PHE A 107 -14.78 -3.87 3.87
CA PHE A 107 -13.66 -3.98 2.96
C PHE A 107 -14.06 -3.56 1.54
N ILE A 108 -13.60 -2.37 1.16
CA ILE A 108 -13.92 -1.74 -0.13
C ILE A 108 -12.71 -1.87 -1.06
N GLY A 109 -12.95 -2.36 -2.29
CA GLY A 109 -11.92 -2.42 -3.32
C GLY A 109 -11.48 -1.01 -3.73
N LEU A 110 -10.21 -0.82 -4.07
CA LEU A 110 -9.69 0.50 -4.48
C LEU A 110 -10.41 1.05 -5.73
N ASP A 111 -10.91 0.16 -6.58
CA ASP A 111 -11.71 0.45 -7.77
C ASP A 111 -13.19 0.73 -7.47
N GLY A 112 -13.65 0.48 -6.25
CA GLY A 112 -15.03 0.71 -5.81
C GLY A 112 -15.31 2.11 -5.29
N PHE A 113 -14.28 2.95 -5.12
CA PHE A 113 -14.43 4.33 -4.65
C PHE A 113 -14.92 5.26 -5.77
N TYR A 114 -15.76 6.24 -5.41
CA TYR A 114 -16.28 7.24 -6.35
C TYR A 114 -15.76 8.63 -5.98
N ASN A 115 -15.35 9.43 -6.97
CA ASN A 115 -14.85 10.81 -6.79
C ASN A 115 -13.81 10.93 -5.66
N THR A 116 -12.85 10.01 -5.67
CA THR A 116 -11.88 9.82 -4.58
C THR A 116 -10.47 10.07 -5.09
N ALA A 117 -9.65 10.73 -4.28
CA ALA A 117 -8.22 10.86 -4.52
C ALA A 117 -7.45 9.97 -3.53
N PHE A 118 -6.51 9.18 -4.06
CA PHE A 118 -5.57 8.40 -3.27
C PHE A 118 -4.20 9.06 -3.29
N GLN A 119 -3.52 9.07 -2.15
CA GLN A 119 -2.12 9.43 -2.02
C GLN A 119 -1.40 8.43 -1.11
N VAL A 120 -0.32 7.83 -1.60
CA VAL A 120 0.53 6.99 -0.75
C VAL A 120 1.35 7.90 0.17
N ILE A 121 1.09 7.81 1.48
CA ILE A 121 1.77 8.61 2.50
C ILE A 121 2.83 7.83 3.29
N GLY A 122 2.85 6.51 3.18
CA GLY A 122 3.82 5.65 3.85
C GLY A 122 3.46 4.18 3.69
N ASN A 123 4.05 3.31 4.52
CA ASN A 123 3.68 1.91 4.62
C ASN A 123 3.73 1.39 6.06
N VAL A 124 3.06 0.27 6.33
CA VAL A 124 2.94 -0.27 7.70
C VAL A 124 4.25 -0.77 8.31
N TYR A 125 5.29 -0.97 7.50
CA TYR A 125 6.58 -1.46 7.95
C TYR A 125 7.52 -0.33 8.34
N GLU A 126 7.65 0.68 7.47
CA GLU A 126 8.55 1.83 7.68
C GLU A 126 7.89 2.97 8.45
N ASP A 127 6.56 3.12 8.34
CA ASP A 127 5.81 4.26 8.88
C ASP A 127 4.64 3.87 9.81
N PRO A 128 4.82 2.96 10.80
CA PRO A 128 3.72 2.44 11.62
C PRO A 128 2.96 3.53 12.41
N LYS A 129 3.60 4.68 12.66
CA LYS A 129 3.03 5.81 13.41
C LYS A 129 1.89 6.52 12.66
N LEU A 130 1.87 6.48 11.32
CA LEU A 130 0.85 7.16 10.49
C LEU A 130 -0.57 6.60 10.69
N LEU A 131 -0.70 5.41 11.27
CA LEU A 131 -1.99 4.80 11.62
C LEU A 131 -2.59 5.36 12.92
N GLN A 132 -1.76 5.94 13.79
CA GLN A 132 -2.22 6.53 15.06
C GLN A 132 -2.70 7.97 14.87
N GLU A 133 -2.13 8.69 13.90
CA GLU A 133 -2.49 10.09 13.61
C GLU A 133 -3.85 10.21 12.91
N GLY A 134 -4.24 9.22 12.10
CA GLY A 134 -5.55 9.18 11.42
C GLY A 134 -6.76 9.04 12.34
N LEU A 135 -6.56 8.59 13.60
CA LEU A 135 -7.63 8.47 14.60
C LEU A 135 -7.87 9.79 15.38
N ASN A 136 -6.96 10.75 15.27
CA ASN A 136 -7.00 12.01 16.02
C ASN A 136 -7.44 13.22 15.17
N GLY A 137 -7.60 13.05 13.86
CA GLY A 137 -8.11 14.08 12.95
C GLY A 137 -9.62 13.97 12.77
N GLN A 138 -10.38 14.68 13.61
CA GLN A 138 -11.74 15.23 13.38
C GLN A 138 -12.60 14.49 12.33
N GLY A 139 -13.62 13.74 12.71
CA GLY A 139 -14.84 14.35 13.24
C GLY A 139 -15.84 14.60 12.10
N PHE A 140 -16.78 13.66 11.97
CA PHE A 140 -18.16 13.80 11.48
C PHE A 140 -18.50 15.00 10.58
N ILE A 141 -18.96 14.66 9.36
CA ILE A 141 -20.24 15.15 8.82
C ILE A 141 -20.91 14.03 8.04
#